data_AF-H6Q9W1-F1
#
_entry.id   AF-H6Q9W1-F1
#
_cell.length_a   1.000
_cell.length_b   1.000
_cell.length_c   1.000
_cell.angle_alpha   90.00
_cell.angle_beta   90.00
_cell.angle_gamma   90.00
#
_symmetry.space_group_name_H-M   'P 1'
#
loop_
_entity.id
_entity.type
_entity.pdbx_description
1 polymer ?
#
loop_
_entity_poly.entity_id
_entity_poly.type
_entity_poly.pdbx_seq_one_letter_code
_entity_poly.pdbx_strand_id
1 'polypeptide(L)'
;MFHFIVFGIIAWIALAVLVMGVIYRVVRWVAPRDLTGLASVAVISYNWGASSRIGEVLKRILTFYTLRTIDPMLFWGTFLFHWGIFLTLFIGHIALFFTPGQLQAFGISPETRKIAAIYLGAAFGFITLIGLVMLWYRRLVKKEVRTFTYLDDWFALSLITLIVLLGVINTVVIHPDYVNTVTPWLINLLSGNIDVATKAISTAHPLLQLHIFLAEVLMIYVPLGKMIHPFSIFFQPTITTAPYKVKGSEEVSIKLS
;
A
#
# COMPACT_ATOMS: atom_id res chain seq x y z
N MET A 1 -29.48 8.14 -6.25
CA MET A 1 -29.21 6.76 -6.73
C MET A 1 -27.73 6.54 -7.02
N PHE A 2 -27.06 7.39 -7.81
CA PHE A 2 -25.62 7.25 -8.12
C PHE A 2 -24.73 7.11 -6.87
N HIS A 3 -24.76 8.07 -5.94
CA HIS A 3 -23.92 8.05 -4.73
C HIS A 3 -24.15 6.83 -3.84
N PHE A 4 -25.40 6.34 -3.78
CA PHE A 4 -25.75 5.16 -3.00
C PHE A 4 -25.09 3.89 -3.56
N ILE A 5 -25.09 3.76 -4.89
CA ILE A 5 -24.47 2.63 -5.56
C ILE A 5 -22.95 2.72 -5.44
N VAL A 6 -22.35 3.86 -5.80
CA VAL A 6 -20.89 4.01 -5.86
C VAL A 6 -20.29 4.03 -4.45
N PHE A 7 -20.65 5.02 -3.65
CA PHE A 7 -20.03 5.23 -2.33
C PHE A 7 -20.70 4.45 -1.19
N GLY A 8 -21.63 3.55 -1.53
CA GLY A 8 -22.29 2.65 -0.57
C GLY A 8 -22.03 1.20 -0.93
N ILE A 9 -22.74 0.70 -1.94
CA ILE A 9 -22.68 -0.71 -2.35
C ILE A 9 -21.30 -1.07 -2.89
N ILE A 10 -20.76 -0.32 -3.86
CA ILE A 10 -19.46 -0.60 -4.46
C ILE A 10 -18.35 -0.47 -3.42
N ALA A 11 -18.42 0.53 -2.52
CA ALA A 11 -17.47 0.66 -1.42
C ALA A 11 -17.44 -0.59 -0.51
N TRP A 12 -18.60 -1.16 -0.18
CA TRP A 12 -18.70 -2.42 0.56
C TRP A 12 -18.18 -3.62 -0.23
N ILE A 13 -18.51 -3.73 -1.51
CA ILE A 13 -17.98 -4.77 -2.38
C ILE A 13 -16.45 -4.68 -2.45
N ALA A 14 -15.90 -3.47 -2.61
CA ALA A 14 -14.48 -3.22 -2.68
C ALA A 14 -13.77 -3.64 -1.39
N LEU A 15 -14.33 -3.29 -0.23
CA LEU A 15 -13.82 -3.73 1.07
C LEU A 15 -13.88 -5.26 1.21
N ALA A 16 -15.01 -5.87 0.86
CA ALA A 16 -15.21 -7.30 0.94
C ALA A 16 -14.22 -8.06 0.03
N VAL A 17 -14.05 -7.61 -1.22
CA VAL A 17 -13.10 -8.17 -2.18
C VAL A 17 -11.67 -8.03 -1.66
N LEU A 18 -11.28 -6.86 -1.15
CA LEU A 18 -9.96 -6.66 -0.57
C LEU A 18 -9.71 -7.64 0.57
N VAL A 19 -10.59 -7.68 1.56
CA VAL A 19 -10.40 -8.50 2.77
C VAL A 19 -10.43 -9.99 2.43
N MET A 20 -11.50 -10.47 1.79
CA MET A 20 -11.65 -11.89 1.45
C MET A 20 -10.59 -12.33 0.45
N GLY A 21 -10.27 -11.50 -0.54
CA GLY A 21 -9.26 -11.79 -1.56
C GLY A 21 -7.85 -11.88 -0.97
N VAL A 22 -7.49 -10.96 -0.05
CA VAL A 22 -6.21 -11.03 0.67
C VAL A 22 -6.16 -12.28 1.54
N ILE A 23 -7.21 -12.56 2.33
CA ILE A 23 -7.27 -13.78 3.16
C ILE A 23 -7.11 -15.04 2.29
N TYR A 24 -7.84 -15.13 1.18
CA TYR A 24 -7.74 -16.25 0.25
C TYR A 24 -6.32 -16.45 -0.29
N ARG A 25 -5.64 -15.36 -0.68
CA ARG A 25 -4.24 -15.41 -1.15
C ARG A 25 -3.31 -15.88 -0.04
N VAL A 26 -3.42 -15.32 1.17
CA VAL A 26 -2.60 -15.69 2.32
C VAL A 26 -2.80 -17.16 2.70
N VAL A 27 -4.04 -17.63 2.79
CA VAL A 27 -4.36 -19.04 3.08
C VAL A 27 -3.75 -19.97 2.03
N ARG A 28 -3.85 -19.63 0.74
CA ARG A 28 -3.22 -20.43 -0.33
C ARG A 28 -1.71 -20.46 -0.25
N TRP A 29 -1.06 -19.42 0.27
CA TRP A 29 0.39 -19.38 0.44
C TRP A 29 0.88 -20.19 1.63
N VAL A 30 0.16 -20.13 2.75
CA VAL A 30 0.56 -20.74 4.03
C VAL A 30 0.10 -22.20 4.14
N ALA A 31 -1.03 -22.56 3.53
CA ALA A 31 -1.57 -23.91 3.48
C ALA A 31 -1.61 -24.44 2.03
N PRO A 32 -0.45 -24.63 1.38
CA PRO A 32 -0.41 -25.13 0.02
C PRO A 32 -0.86 -26.60 -0.01
N ARG A 33 -1.78 -26.93 -0.91
CA ARG A 33 -2.20 -28.32 -1.16
C ARG A 33 -1.25 -29.07 -2.09
N ASP A 34 -0.47 -28.34 -2.90
CA ASP A 34 0.46 -28.85 -3.91
C ASP A 34 1.81 -28.09 -3.88
N LEU A 35 2.75 -28.40 -4.78
CA LEU A 35 4.04 -27.69 -4.99
C LEU A 35 3.88 -26.23 -5.48
N THR A 36 2.75 -25.60 -5.24
CA THR A 36 2.42 -24.22 -5.66
C THR A 36 2.38 -23.23 -4.49
N GLY A 37 2.87 -23.62 -3.31
CA GLY A 37 3.03 -22.75 -2.16
C GLY A 37 4.26 -21.85 -2.24
N LEU A 38 4.31 -20.78 -1.44
CA LEU A 38 5.56 -20.01 -1.30
C LEU A 38 6.73 -20.90 -0.83
N ALA A 39 6.43 -21.94 -0.05
CA ALA A 39 7.41 -22.86 0.53
C ALA A 39 7.96 -23.92 -0.45
N SER A 40 7.31 -24.19 -1.59
CA SER A 40 7.73 -25.27 -2.50
C SER A 40 8.93 -24.93 -3.37
N VAL A 41 9.27 -23.64 -3.49
CA VAL A 41 10.41 -23.15 -4.31
C VAL A 41 11.65 -22.87 -3.44
N ALA A 42 11.53 -22.97 -2.13
CA ALA A 42 12.55 -22.52 -1.18
C ALA A 42 13.55 -23.62 -0.81
N VAL A 43 14.55 -23.88 -1.67
CA VAL A 43 15.83 -24.48 -1.22
C VAL A 43 16.65 -23.34 -0.60
N ILE A 44 16.49 -23.13 0.70
CA ILE A 44 17.17 -22.04 1.42
C ILE A 44 18.02 -22.63 2.54
N SER A 45 19.34 -22.63 2.36
CA SER A 45 20.32 -23.03 3.38
C SER A 45 20.84 -21.81 4.14
N TYR A 46 20.08 -21.32 5.12
CA TYR A 46 20.61 -20.36 6.11
C TYR A 46 20.77 -21.06 7.46
N ASN A 47 21.85 -20.76 8.19
CA ASN A 47 22.04 -21.23 9.58
C ASN A 47 21.58 -20.18 10.63
N TRP A 48 20.79 -19.19 10.21
CA TRP A 48 20.46 -18.01 11.03
C TRP A 48 19.31 -18.26 12.00
N GLY A 49 19.39 -17.63 13.18
CA GLY A 49 18.30 -17.59 14.16
C GLY A 49 17.06 -16.85 13.66
N ALA A 50 15.90 -17.06 14.31
CA ALA A 50 14.63 -16.44 13.92
C ALA A 50 14.66 -14.89 13.94
N SER A 51 15.27 -14.30 14.97
CA SER A 51 15.43 -12.84 15.10
C SER A 51 16.30 -12.25 13.99
N SER A 52 17.41 -12.90 13.65
CA SER A 52 18.30 -12.47 12.57
C SER A 52 17.61 -12.51 11.19
N ARG A 53 16.75 -13.51 10.95
CA ARG A 53 15.97 -13.63 9.71
C ARG A 53 14.98 -12.49 9.56
N ILE A 54 14.23 -12.20 10.62
CA ILE A 54 13.28 -11.08 10.65
C ILE A 54 14.01 -9.75 10.48
N GLY A 55 15.12 -9.54 11.19
CA GLY A 55 15.94 -8.33 11.08
C GLY A 55 16.47 -8.09 9.67
N GLU A 56 16.95 -9.13 8.97
CA GLU A 56 17.40 -9.01 7.59
C GLU A 56 16.26 -8.66 6.63
N VAL A 57 15.10 -9.29 6.79
CA VAL A 57 13.92 -8.98 5.98
C VAL A 57 13.49 -7.53 6.19
N LEU A 58 13.38 -7.07 7.44
CA LEU A 58 13.04 -5.69 7.76
C LEU A 58 14.03 -4.71 7.16
N LYS A 59 15.33 -5.00 7.24
CA LYS A 59 16.38 -4.20 6.62
C LYS A 59 16.18 -4.08 5.11
N ARG A 60 15.84 -5.19 4.42
CA ARG A 60 15.56 -5.17 2.96
C ARG A 60 14.35 -4.32 2.62
N ILE A 61 13.27 -4.41 3.40
CA ILE A 61 12.02 -3.67 3.16
C ILE A 61 12.19 -2.17 3.41
N LEU A 62 12.87 -1.79 4.50
CA LEU A 62 12.95 -0.38 4.91
C LEU A 62 14.06 0.38 4.19
N THR A 63 15.18 -0.27 3.90
CA THR A 63 16.37 0.41 3.36
C THR A 63 16.60 0.16 1.88
N PHE A 64 15.93 -0.84 1.28
CA PHE A 64 16.09 -1.22 -0.13
C PHE A 64 17.55 -1.37 -0.57
N TYR A 65 18.44 -1.74 0.36
CA TYR A 65 19.89 -1.66 0.15
C TYR A 65 20.38 -2.53 -1.03
N THR A 66 19.67 -3.61 -1.33
CA THR A 66 19.95 -4.51 -2.45
C THR A 66 19.74 -3.86 -3.82
N LEU A 67 18.88 -2.85 -3.92
CA LEU A 67 18.61 -2.14 -5.17
C LEU A 67 19.66 -1.06 -5.46
N ARG A 68 20.36 -0.58 -4.43
CA ARG A 68 21.32 0.53 -4.53
C ARG A 68 22.48 0.21 -5.47
N THR A 69 22.87 -1.06 -5.56
CA THR A 69 23.98 -1.53 -6.39
C THR A 69 23.58 -1.84 -7.83
N ILE A 70 22.29 -1.98 -8.12
CA ILE A 70 21.78 -2.42 -9.43
C ILE A 70 21.43 -1.22 -10.32
N ASP A 71 20.58 -0.32 -9.81
CA ASP A 71 20.05 0.79 -10.60
C ASP A 71 19.71 1.96 -9.65
N PRO A 72 20.54 3.03 -9.63
CA PRO A 72 20.33 4.17 -8.73
C PRO A 72 18.96 4.83 -8.91
N MET A 73 18.44 4.85 -10.14
CA MET A 73 17.13 5.44 -10.42
C MET A 73 16.00 4.58 -9.86
N LEU A 74 16.12 3.25 -9.99
CA LEU A 74 15.18 2.31 -9.37
C LEU A 74 15.19 2.46 -7.85
N PHE A 75 16.38 2.56 -7.25
CA PHE A 75 16.53 2.73 -5.81
C PHE A 75 15.79 3.97 -5.32
N TRP A 76 16.11 5.16 -5.85
CA TRP A 76 15.48 6.40 -5.39
C TRP A 76 13.98 6.47 -5.69
N GLY A 77 13.56 6.04 -6.89
CA GLY A 77 12.14 5.99 -7.23
C GLY A 77 11.35 5.06 -6.30
N THR A 78 11.90 3.88 -6.01
CA THR A 78 11.30 2.91 -5.08
C THR A 78 11.29 3.46 -3.65
N PHE A 79 12.40 4.02 -3.18
CA PHE A 79 12.54 4.52 -1.82
C PHE A 79 11.55 5.66 -1.54
N LEU A 80 11.50 6.67 -2.42
CA LEU A 80 10.60 7.82 -2.28
C LEU A 80 9.13 7.39 -2.38
N PHE A 81 8.79 6.52 -3.34
CA PHE A 81 7.43 6.04 -3.49
C PHE A 81 6.96 5.26 -2.24
N HIS A 82 7.74 4.28 -1.78
CA HIS A 82 7.32 3.42 -0.67
C HIS A 82 7.26 4.17 0.66
N TRP A 83 8.28 4.97 0.99
CA TRP A 83 8.23 5.77 2.21
C TRP A 83 7.14 6.84 2.13
N GLY A 84 6.99 7.51 1.00
CA GLY A 84 5.93 8.48 0.78
C GLY A 84 4.54 7.87 0.99
N ILE A 85 4.25 6.72 0.35
CA ILE A 85 2.93 6.09 0.44
C ILE A 85 2.69 5.53 1.85
N PHE A 86 3.70 4.94 2.49
CA PHE A 86 3.56 4.47 3.88
C PHE A 86 3.23 5.62 4.82
N LEU A 87 3.97 6.73 4.76
CA LEU A 87 3.68 7.90 5.60
C LEU A 87 2.29 8.48 5.30
N THR A 88 1.92 8.56 4.02
CA THR A 88 0.59 9.05 3.60
C THR A 88 -0.55 8.18 4.14
N LEU A 89 -0.41 6.85 4.11
CA LEU A 89 -1.43 5.92 4.59
C LEU A 89 -1.46 5.82 6.11
N PHE A 90 -0.32 5.58 6.75
CA PHE A 90 -0.24 5.32 8.19
C PHE A 90 -0.34 6.58 9.06
N ILE A 91 0.14 7.74 8.59
CA ILE A 91 0.05 8.99 9.36
C ILE A 91 -1.15 9.81 8.90
N GLY A 92 -1.36 9.92 7.59
CA GLY A 92 -2.45 10.72 7.03
C GLY A 92 -3.81 10.04 7.14
N HIS A 93 -3.99 8.90 6.45
CA HIS A 93 -5.30 8.28 6.31
C HIS A 93 -5.81 7.61 7.59
N ILE A 94 -4.93 7.15 8.48
CA ILE A 94 -5.34 6.57 9.78
C ILE A 94 -6.18 7.57 10.59
N ALA A 95 -5.88 8.87 10.52
CA ALA A 95 -6.64 9.89 11.23
C ALA A 95 -8.11 9.99 10.77
N LEU A 96 -8.48 9.45 9.60
CA LEU A 96 -9.86 9.42 9.11
C LEU A 96 -10.72 8.38 9.81
N PHE A 97 -10.12 7.34 10.41
CA PHE A 97 -10.84 6.29 11.13
C PHE A 97 -11.29 6.71 12.53
N PHE A 98 -10.81 7.87 13.01
CA PHE A 98 -11.14 8.39 14.33
C PHE A 98 -12.13 9.55 14.22
N THR A 99 -13.12 9.56 15.11
CA THR A 99 -14.02 10.70 15.27
C THR A 99 -13.27 11.92 15.79
N PRO A 100 -13.76 13.15 15.52
CA PRO A 100 -13.18 14.36 16.10
C PRO A 100 -13.04 14.31 17.62
N GLY A 101 -14.01 13.73 18.34
CA GLY A 101 -13.96 13.58 19.79
C GLY A 101 -12.85 12.63 20.27
N GLN A 102 -12.62 11.52 19.56
CA GLN A 102 -11.54 10.59 19.89
C GLN A 102 -10.16 11.23 19.68
N LEU A 103 -9.97 11.97 18.59
CA LEU A 103 -8.70 12.66 18.33
C LEU A 103 -8.43 13.76 19.37
N GLN A 104 -9.47 14.50 19.78
CA GLN A 104 -9.36 15.48 20.86
C GLN A 104 -8.99 14.83 22.19
N ALA A 105 -9.52 13.63 22.49
CA ALA A 105 -9.13 12.88 23.68
C ALA A 105 -7.65 12.44 23.67
N PHE A 106 -7.06 12.25 22.49
CA PHE A 106 -5.61 12.04 22.31
C PHE A 106 -4.80 13.36 22.32
N GLY A 107 -5.42 14.50 22.59
CA GLY A 107 -4.77 15.81 22.63
C GLY A 107 -4.58 16.48 21.26
N ILE A 108 -5.22 15.97 20.20
CA ILE A 108 -5.13 16.55 18.85
C ILE A 108 -6.29 17.54 18.66
N SER A 109 -5.98 18.83 18.64
CA SER A 109 -6.98 19.88 18.38
C SER A 109 -7.46 19.86 16.91
N PRO A 110 -8.67 20.38 16.63
CA PRO A 110 -9.17 20.51 15.25
C PRO A 110 -8.23 21.31 14.33
N GLU A 111 -7.62 22.38 14.86
CA GLU A 111 -6.67 23.23 14.14
C GLU A 111 -5.39 22.45 13.83
N THR A 112 -4.85 21.74 14.83
CA THR A 112 -3.65 20.91 14.68
C THR A 112 -3.87 19.84 13.63
N ARG A 113 -5.03 19.18 13.64
CA ARG A 113 -5.43 18.19 12.63
C ARG A 113 -5.48 18.81 11.24
N LYS A 114 -6.12 19.98 11.08
CA LYS A 114 -6.24 20.66 9.78
C LYS A 114 -4.87 21.04 9.23
N ILE A 115 -4.01 21.62 10.06
CA ILE A 115 -2.64 22.00 9.69
C ILE A 115 -1.83 20.75 9.31
N ALA A 116 -1.86 19.70 10.15
CA ALA A 116 -1.17 18.45 9.88
C ALA A 116 -1.63 17.82 8.56
N ALA A 117 -2.94 17.77 8.30
CA ALA A 117 -3.49 17.21 7.07
C ALA A 117 -3.01 17.97 5.83
N ILE A 118 -2.91 19.30 5.88
CA ILE A 118 -2.44 20.10 4.75
C ILE A 118 -0.93 19.94 4.57
N TYR A 119 -0.12 20.21 5.59
CA TYR A 119 1.34 20.24 5.44
C TYR A 119 1.97 18.86 5.34
N LEU A 120 1.62 17.93 6.24
CA LEU A 120 2.17 16.57 6.20
C LEU A 120 1.57 15.80 5.03
N GLY A 121 0.26 15.97 4.77
CA GLY A 121 -0.39 15.36 3.61
C GLY A 121 0.23 15.82 2.29
N ALA A 122 0.47 17.13 2.12
CA ALA A 122 1.15 17.64 0.93
C ALA A 122 2.58 17.12 0.83
N ALA A 123 3.36 17.19 1.91
CA ALA A 123 4.75 16.73 1.92
C ALA A 123 4.88 15.26 1.52
N PHE A 124 4.12 14.37 2.18
CA PHE A 124 4.16 12.93 1.89
C PHE A 124 3.57 12.61 0.50
N GLY A 125 2.52 13.32 0.10
CA GLY A 125 1.95 13.22 -1.25
C GLY A 125 2.95 13.58 -2.35
N PHE A 126 3.69 14.69 -2.18
CA PHE A 126 4.74 15.09 -3.13
C PHE A 126 5.90 14.10 -3.17
N ILE A 127 6.37 13.62 -2.02
CA ILE A 127 7.43 12.58 -1.95
C ILE A 127 6.99 11.33 -2.74
N THR A 128 5.75 10.88 -2.52
CA THR A 128 5.17 9.74 -3.24
C THR A 128 5.10 10.01 -4.75
N LEU A 129 4.64 11.20 -5.13
CA LEU A 129 4.47 11.58 -6.53
C LEU A 129 5.81 11.67 -7.27
N ILE A 130 6.85 12.23 -6.64
CA ILE A 130 8.21 12.28 -7.20
C ILE A 130 8.71 10.85 -7.45
N GLY A 131 8.54 9.95 -6.47
CA GLY A 131 8.88 8.53 -6.64
C GLY A 131 8.16 7.89 -7.82
N LEU A 132 6.85 8.13 -7.97
CA LEU A 132 6.05 7.64 -9.10
C LEU A 132 6.53 8.19 -10.44
N VAL A 133 6.81 9.49 -10.53
CA VAL A 133 7.32 10.12 -11.76
C VAL A 133 8.67 9.51 -12.16
N MET A 134 9.56 9.24 -11.20
CA MET A 134 10.83 8.55 -11.47
C MET A 134 10.59 7.12 -12.00
N LEU A 135 9.66 6.37 -11.40
CA LEU A 135 9.33 5.01 -11.85
C LEU A 135 8.67 4.99 -13.24
N TRP A 136 7.81 5.96 -13.52
CA TRP A 136 7.25 6.21 -14.86
C TRP A 136 8.34 6.49 -15.88
N TYR A 137 9.19 7.49 -15.62
CA TYR A 137 10.27 7.85 -16.51
C TYR A 137 11.19 6.66 -16.78
N ARG A 138 11.55 5.89 -15.75
CA ARG A 138 12.40 4.70 -15.91
C ARG A 138 11.76 3.67 -16.84
N ARG A 139 10.46 3.40 -16.67
CA ARG A 139 9.71 2.40 -17.47
C ARG A 139 9.51 2.86 -18.91
N LEU A 140 9.40 4.18 -19.13
CA LEU A 140 9.36 4.77 -20.45
C LEU A 140 10.74 4.79 -21.09
N VAL A 141 11.82 5.16 -20.42
CA VAL A 141 13.11 5.39 -21.07
C VAL A 141 13.94 4.11 -21.25
N LYS A 142 13.91 3.19 -20.28
CA LYS A 142 14.74 1.97 -20.34
C LYS A 142 14.04 0.87 -21.16
N LYS A 143 14.61 0.53 -22.32
CA LYS A 143 14.05 -0.47 -23.25
C LYS A 143 13.98 -1.87 -22.60
N GLU A 144 14.96 -2.22 -21.79
CA GLU A 144 15.02 -3.50 -21.08
C GLU A 144 13.82 -3.63 -20.14
N VAL A 145 13.52 -2.57 -19.39
CA VAL A 145 12.39 -2.53 -18.45
C VAL A 145 11.07 -2.62 -19.21
N ARG A 146 10.93 -1.85 -20.29
CA ARG A 146 9.71 -1.81 -21.10
C ARG A 146 9.41 -3.18 -21.72
N THR A 147 10.44 -3.92 -22.13
CA THR A 147 10.29 -5.25 -22.75
C THR A 147 9.72 -6.29 -21.79
N PHE A 148 10.02 -6.18 -20.49
CA PHE A 148 9.48 -7.05 -19.44
C PHE A 148 8.26 -6.45 -18.71
N THR A 149 7.67 -5.38 -19.24
CA THR A 149 6.49 -4.73 -18.64
C THR A 149 5.20 -5.28 -19.25
N TYR A 150 4.29 -5.72 -18.39
CA TYR A 150 2.96 -6.21 -18.79
C TYR A 150 1.88 -5.13 -18.63
N LEU A 151 0.69 -5.35 -19.21
CA LEU A 151 -0.45 -4.43 -19.08
C LEU A 151 -0.85 -4.18 -17.61
N ASP A 152 -0.76 -5.21 -16.78
CA ASP A 152 -1.01 -5.14 -15.33
C ASP A 152 -0.09 -4.12 -14.62
N ASP A 153 1.17 -4.02 -15.07
CA ASP A 153 2.14 -3.06 -14.51
C ASP A 153 1.79 -1.62 -14.89
N TRP A 154 1.38 -1.40 -16.14
CA TRP A 154 0.94 -0.08 -16.61
C TRP A 154 -0.35 0.35 -15.93
N PHE A 155 -1.30 -0.57 -15.76
CA PHE A 155 -2.56 -0.31 -15.08
C PHE A 155 -2.32 0.07 -13.62
N ALA A 156 -1.57 -0.73 -12.86
CA ALA A 156 -1.23 -0.45 -11.47
C ALA A 156 -0.54 0.91 -11.31
N LEU A 157 0.48 1.17 -12.15
CA LEU A 157 1.25 2.41 -12.10
C LEU A 157 0.38 3.63 -12.42
N SER A 158 -0.49 3.53 -13.43
CA SER A 158 -1.42 4.60 -13.81
C SER A 158 -2.45 4.87 -12.72
N LEU A 159 -3.08 3.82 -12.18
CA LEU A 159 -4.10 3.93 -11.15
C LEU A 159 -3.56 4.64 -9.91
N ILE A 160 -2.41 4.19 -9.39
CA ILE A 160 -1.79 4.80 -8.20
C ILE A 160 -1.35 6.24 -8.48
N THR A 161 -0.81 6.51 -9.68
CA THR A 161 -0.42 7.87 -10.05
C THR A 161 -1.61 8.83 -10.07
N LEU A 162 -2.75 8.41 -10.62
CA LEU A 162 -3.97 9.21 -10.62
C LEU A 162 -4.51 9.44 -9.20
N ILE A 163 -4.52 8.40 -8.35
CA ILE A 163 -4.96 8.52 -6.96
C ILE A 163 -4.09 9.53 -6.21
N VAL A 164 -2.76 9.39 -6.30
CA VAL A 164 -1.81 10.28 -5.61
C VAL A 164 -1.90 11.71 -6.14
N LEU A 165 -2.00 11.88 -7.46
CA LEU A 165 -2.15 13.20 -8.07
C LEU A 165 -3.42 13.90 -7.58
N LEU A 166 -4.56 13.21 -7.58
CA LEU A 166 -5.80 13.75 -7.05
C LEU A 166 -5.72 14.03 -5.54
N GLY A 167 -5.02 13.17 -4.78
CA GLY A 167 -4.79 13.39 -3.36
C GLY A 167 -4.02 14.68 -3.09
N VAL A 168 -2.95 14.92 -3.85
CA VAL A 168 -2.17 16.17 -3.80
C VAL A 168 -3.02 17.37 -4.20
N ILE A 169 -3.77 17.29 -5.30
CA ILE A 169 -4.67 18.38 -5.74
C ILE A 169 -5.71 18.70 -4.67
N ASN A 170 -6.35 17.69 -4.09
CA ASN A 170 -7.32 17.89 -3.01
C ASN A 170 -6.66 18.57 -1.79
N THR A 171 -5.43 18.18 -1.46
CA THR A 171 -4.73 18.71 -0.28
C THR A 171 -4.19 20.13 -0.46
N VAL A 172 -3.71 20.46 -1.66
CA VAL A 172 -2.98 21.72 -1.94
C VAL A 172 -3.87 22.80 -2.57
N VAL A 173 -4.88 22.41 -3.35
CA VAL A 173 -5.69 23.36 -4.15
C VAL A 173 -7.11 23.45 -3.60
N ILE A 174 -7.78 22.32 -3.44
CA ILE A 174 -9.22 22.29 -3.15
C ILE A 174 -9.51 22.50 -1.66
N HIS A 175 -8.68 21.94 -0.79
CA HIS A 175 -8.88 21.92 0.67
C HIS A 175 -10.32 21.50 1.06
N PRO A 176 -10.79 20.32 0.62
CA PRO A 176 -12.17 19.91 0.84
C PRO A 176 -12.45 19.71 2.34
N ASP A 177 -13.70 19.96 2.74
CA ASP A 177 -14.17 19.69 4.11
C ASP A 177 -14.33 18.18 4.36
N TYR A 178 -13.21 17.49 4.53
CA TYR A 178 -13.17 16.04 4.78
C TYR A 178 -13.69 15.64 6.17
N VAL A 179 -13.78 16.59 7.11
CA VAL A 179 -14.25 16.33 8.49
C VAL A 179 -15.75 16.12 8.49
N ASN A 180 -16.49 16.92 7.74
CA ASN A 180 -17.95 16.81 7.67
C ASN A 180 -18.46 15.93 6.51
N THR A 181 -17.58 15.51 5.60
CA THR A 181 -17.95 14.66 4.45
C THR A 181 -17.35 13.26 4.54
N VAL A 182 -16.02 13.13 4.42
CA VAL A 182 -15.32 11.84 4.32
C VAL A 182 -15.29 11.08 5.64
N THR A 183 -15.00 11.77 6.74
CA THR A 183 -14.95 11.14 8.08
C THR A 183 -16.31 10.51 8.45
N PRO A 184 -17.44 11.22 8.38
CA PRO A 184 -18.75 10.62 8.65
C PRO A 184 -19.14 9.58 7.60
N TRP A 185 -18.76 9.75 6.32
CA TRP A 185 -18.97 8.72 5.30
C TRP A 185 -18.30 7.39 5.71
N LEU A 186 -17.00 7.42 6.02
CA LEU A 186 -16.22 6.23 6.37
C LEU A 186 -16.78 5.55 7.62
N ILE A 187 -17.05 6.31 8.69
CA ILE A 187 -17.52 5.74 9.96
C ILE A 187 -18.91 5.12 9.81
N ASN A 188 -19.84 5.81 9.14
CA ASN A 188 -21.19 5.29 8.93
C ASN A 188 -21.20 4.09 7.99
N LEU A 189 -20.35 4.11 6.95
CA LEU A 189 -20.20 2.98 6.04
C LEU A 189 -19.70 1.72 6.78
N LEU A 190 -18.71 1.87 7.66
CA LEU A 190 -18.19 0.77 8.48
C LEU A 190 -19.19 0.30 9.55
N SER A 191 -20.07 1.19 10.02
CA SER A 191 -21.12 0.88 11.00
C SER A 191 -22.41 0.33 10.36
N GLY A 192 -22.49 0.23 9.04
CA GLY A 192 -23.66 -0.28 8.32
C GLY A 192 -24.76 0.74 8.00
N ASN A 193 -24.55 2.02 8.32
CA ASN A 193 -25.49 3.11 8.04
C ASN A 193 -25.24 3.70 6.63
N ILE A 194 -25.50 2.93 5.58
CA ILE A 194 -25.18 3.29 4.18
C ILE A 194 -25.88 4.58 3.73
N ASP A 195 -27.16 4.77 4.11
CA ASP A 195 -27.91 5.97 3.73
C ASP A 195 -27.29 7.25 4.30
N VAL A 196 -26.86 7.20 5.57
CA VAL A 196 -26.20 8.32 6.23
C VAL A 196 -24.82 8.58 5.62
N ALA A 197 -24.06 7.51 5.35
CA ALA A 197 -22.74 7.62 4.73
C ALA A 197 -22.83 8.29 3.35
N THR A 198 -23.72 7.79 2.50
CA THR A 198 -23.84 8.25 1.10
C THR A 198 -24.39 9.67 1.01
N LYS A 199 -25.23 10.09 1.96
CA LYS A 199 -25.63 11.49 2.11
C LYS A 199 -24.47 12.40 2.49
N ALA A 200 -23.60 11.97 3.41
CA ALA A 200 -22.44 12.75 3.84
C ALA A 200 -21.42 12.99 2.71
N ILE A 201 -21.17 12.00 1.85
CA ILE A 201 -20.22 12.16 0.74
C ILE A 201 -20.81 12.91 -0.46
N SER A 202 -22.14 12.97 -0.58
CA SER A 202 -22.81 13.63 -1.72
C SER A 202 -22.50 15.13 -1.84
N THR A 203 -22.15 15.79 -0.74
CA THR A 203 -21.78 17.20 -0.68
C THR A 203 -20.28 17.44 -0.87
N ALA A 204 -19.47 16.39 -0.97
CA ALA A 204 -18.03 16.50 -1.17
C ALA A 204 -17.68 17.01 -2.58
N HIS A 205 -16.55 17.69 -2.71
CA HIS A 205 -16.07 18.17 -4.01
C HIS A 205 -15.86 17.00 -5.01
N PRO A 206 -16.21 17.15 -6.31
CA PRO A 206 -16.14 16.05 -7.28
C PRO A 206 -14.75 15.39 -7.41
N LEU A 207 -13.66 16.16 -7.32
CA LEU A 207 -12.29 15.60 -7.35
C LEU A 207 -11.95 14.74 -6.13
N LEU A 208 -12.59 15.01 -4.98
CA LEU A 208 -12.46 14.17 -3.80
C LEU A 208 -13.28 12.88 -3.96
N GLN A 209 -14.50 12.98 -4.51
CA GLN A 209 -15.31 11.83 -4.87
C GLN A 209 -14.58 10.91 -5.86
N LEU A 210 -13.92 11.49 -6.88
CA LEU A 210 -13.12 10.73 -7.85
C LEU A 210 -11.91 10.06 -7.20
N HIS A 211 -11.22 10.74 -6.29
CA HIS A 211 -10.12 10.16 -5.52
C HIS A 211 -10.57 8.92 -4.72
N ILE A 212 -11.70 9.02 -4.02
CA ILE A 212 -12.28 7.92 -3.25
C ILE A 212 -12.69 6.77 -4.17
N PHE A 213 -13.36 7.07 -5.28
CA PHE A 213 -13.75 6.05 -6.25
C PHE A 213 -12.55 5.29 -6.83
N LEU A 214 -11.46 5.99 -7.18
CA LEU A 214 -10.24 5.32 -7.65
C LEU A 214 -9.58 4.48 -6.54
N ALA A 215 -9.69 4.91 -5.28
CA ALA A 215 -9.25 4.11 -4.14
C ALA A 215 -10.09 2.83 -3.98
N GLU A 216 -11.42 2.88 -4.17
CA GLU A 216 -12.29 1.69 -4.20
C GLU A 216 -11.88 0.72 -5.32
N VAL A 217 -11.58 1.24 -6.52
CA VAL A 217 -11.07 0.45 -7.65
C VAL A 217 -9.72 -0.20 -7.29
N LEU A 218 -8.82 0.54 -6.63
CA LEU A 218 -7.56 0.01 -6.16
C LEU A 218 -7.77 -1.12 -5.15
N MET A 219 -8.69 -0.98 -4.20
CA MET A 219 -9.02 -2.01 -3.22
C MET A 219 -9.50 -3.31 -3.88
N ILE A 220 -10.34 -3.23 -4.91
CA ILE A 220 -10.77 -4.38 -5.72
C ILE A 220 -9.59 -5.02 -6.45
N TYR A 221 -8.70 -4.20 -7.01
CA TYR A 221 -7.57 -4.65 -7.80
C TYR A 221 -6.45 -5.31 -6.97
N VAL A 222 -6.23 -4.88 -5.73
CA VAL A 222 -5.17 -5.38 -4.83
C VAL A 222 -5.06 -6.92 -4.77
N PRO A 223 -6.12 -7.69 -4.49
CA PRO A 223 -6.03 -9.15 -4.42
C PRO A 223 -5.92 -9.86 -5.78
N LEU A 224 -6.23 -9.15 -6.86
CA LEU A 224 -6.28 -9.69 -8.22
C LEU A 224 -4.94 -9.56 -8.94
N GLY A 225 -4.28 -8.40 -8.81
CA GLY A 225 -3.03 -8.08 -9.51
C GLY A 225 -1.77 -8.24 -8.66
N LYS A 226 -0.68 -7.63 -9.15
CA LYS A 226 0.63 -7.58 -8.45
C LYS A 226 0.65 -6.73 -7.18
N MET A 227 -0.44 -6.00 -6.91
CA MET A 227 -0.60 -5.14 -5.73
C MET A 227 -0.82 -5.91 -4.42
N ILE A 228 -0.88 -7.24 -4.47
CA ILE A 228 -0.88 -8.10 -3.28
C ILE A 228 0.49 -8.15 -2.57
N HIS A 229 1.55 -7.66 -3.21
CA HIS A 229 2.92 -7.74 -2.69
C HIS A 229 3.12 -7.19 -1.26
N PRO A 230 2.47 -6.10 -0.78
CA PRO A 230 2.69 -5.62 0.58
C PRO A 230 2.33 -6.66 1.64
N PHE A 231 1.36 -7.54 1.33
CA PHE A 231 0.93 -8.61 2.22
C PHE A 231 1.87 -9.82 2.16
N SER A 232 2.41 -10.16 0.98
CA SER A 232 3.30 -11.33 0.82
C SER A 232 4.59 -11.26 1.64
N ILE A 233 5.06 -10.05 1.95
CA ILE A 233 6.31 -9.81 2.68
C ILE A 233 6.29 -10.47 4.06
N PHE A 234 5.13 -10.48 4.73
CA PHE A 234 4.96 -11.06 6.06
C PHE A 234 4.89 -12.60 6.04
N PHE A 235 4.63 -13.20 4.88
CA PHE A 235 4.42 -14.64 4.73
C PHE A 235 5.51 -15.33 3.89
N GLN A 236 6.63 -14.65 3.64
CA GLN A 236 7.72 -15.20 2.85
C GLN A 236 8.39 -16.41 3.54
N PRO A 237 8.84 -17.43 2.77
CA PRO A 237 9.45 -18.65 3.32
C PRO A 237 10.65 -18.40 4.23
N THR A 238 11.42 -17.34 3.96
CA THR A 238 12.55 -16.91 4.80
C THR A 238 12.15 -16.69 6.26
N ILE A 239 10.92 -16.21 6.51
CA ILE A 239 10.36 -16.01 7.85
C ILE A 239 9.65 -17.29 8.32
N THR A 240 8.78 -17.85 7.46
CA THR A 240 7.79 -18.85 7.88
C THR A 240 8.29 -20.29 7.87
N THR A 241 9.36 -20.59 7.14
CA THR A 241 9.88 -21.96 6.98
C THR A 241 11.23 -22.11 7.70
N ALA A 242 11.43 -23.25 8.38
CA ALA A 242 12.73 -23.59 8.94
C ALA A 242 13.71 -23.90 7.79
N PRO A 243 14.95 -23.39 7.84
CA PRO A 243 15.92 -23.65 6.79
C PRO A 243 16.25 -25.14 6.72
N TYR A 244 16.32 -25.70 5.51
CA TYR A 244 16.81 -27.06 5.32
C TYR A 244 18.33 -27.05 5.41
N LYS A 245 18.89 -27.86 6.33
CA LYS A 245 20.33 -28.12 6.35
C LYS A 245 20.67 -29.04 5.18
N VAL A 246 21.36 -28.50 4.16
CA VAL A 246 21.90 -29.32 3.09
C VAL A 246 23.08 -30.12 3.67
N LYS A 247 22.97 -31.44 3.69
CA LYS A 247 24.05 -32.32 4.17
C LYS A 247 25.31 -32.05 3.33
N GLY A 248 26.37 -31.54 3.96
CA GLY A 248 27.60 -31.08 3.28
C GLY A 248 27.83 -29.56 3.28
N SER A 249 26.86 -28.72 3.70
CA SER A 249 27.05 -27.27 3.81
C SER A 249 27.89 -26.82 5.01
N GLU A 250 28.29 -27.75 5.88
CA GLU A 250 29.18 -27.47 7.03
C GLU A 250 30.66 -27.40 6.62
N GLU A 251 31.04 -27.97 5.47
CA GLU A 251 32.44 -27.97 4.99
C GLU A 251 32.82 -26.70 4.21
N VAL A 252 31.84 -25.92 3.74
CA VAL A 252 32.07 -24.72 2.92
C VAL A 252 31.86 -23.47 3.77
N SER A 253 32.59 -23.38 4.89
CA SER A 253 32.85 -22.08 5.51
C SER A 253 33.83 -21.33 4.60
N ILE A 254 33.31 -20.65 3.58
CA ILE A 254 34.10 -19.72 2.78
C ILE A 254 34.60 -18.66 3.77
N LYS A 255 35.90 -18.70 4.07
CA LYS A 255 36.60 -17.59 4.70
C LYS A 255 36.44 -16.41 3.76
N LEU A 256 35.50 -15.53 4.09
CA LEU A 256 35.46 -14.19 3.52
C LEU A 256 36.67 -13.46 4.12
N SER A 257 37.77 -13.47 3.36
CA SER A 257 38.92 -12.57 3.54
C SER A 257 38.59 -11.19 3.01
#